data_AF-A0A1A8R854-F1
#
_entry.id   AF-A0A1A8R854-F1
#
_cell.length_a   1.000
_cell.length_b   1.000
_cell.length_c   1.000
_cell.angle_alpha   90.00
_cell.angle_beta   90.00
_cell.angle_gamma   90.00
#
_symmetry.space_group_name_H-M   'P 1'
#
loop_
_entity.id
_entity.type
_entity.pdbx_description
1 polymer ?
#
loop_
_entity_poly.entity_id
_entity_poly.type
_entity_poly.pdbx_seq_one_letter_code
_entity_poly.pdbx_strand_id
1 'polypeptide(L)'
;DAPEFHSRYITTVIQRIFYVVNRSWTGRINITELRRSNFLQTLALLEEEDDINQITDYFSYEHFYVIYCKFWELDTDHDLYIDFKDLARYNDHASSNRIT
;
A
#
# COMPACT_ATOMS: atom_id res chain seq x y z
N ASP A 1 -21.25 -5.18 6.62
CA ASP A 1 -19.84 -4.87 6.31
C ASP A 1 -19.73 -4.18 4.97
N ALA A 2 -19.03 -3.04 4.91
CA ALA A 2 -19.03 -2.16 3.74
C ALA A 2 -18.16 -2.73 2.61
N PRO A 3 -18.74 -3.15 1.46
CA PRO A 3 -18.01 -3.79 0.36
C PRO A 3 -16.93 -2.89 -0.26
N GLU A 4 -17.06 -1.58 -0.13
CA GLU A 4 -16.09 -0.60 -0.64
C GLU A 4 -14.75 -0.70 0.09
N PHE A 5 -14.74 -0.77 1.42
CA PHE A 5 -13.51 -0.87 2.21
C PHE A 5 -12.74 -2.16 1.90
N HIS A 6 -13.46 -3.26 1.70
CA HIS A 6 -12.86 -4.53 1.32
C HIS A 6 -12.14 -4.45 -0.04
N SER A 7 -12.77 -3.81 -1.03
CA SER A 7 -12.16 -3.60 -2.34
C SER A 7 -10.90 -2.71 -2.27
N ARG A 8 -10.91 -1.67 -1.42
CA ARG A 8 -9.75 -0.80 -1.18
C ARG A 8 -8.60 -1.53 -0.53
N TYR A 9 -8.90 -2.35 0.48
CA TYR A 9 -7.91 -3.16 1.16
C TYR A 9 -7.22 -4.10 0.17
N ILE A 10 -7.98 -4.85 -0.63
CA ILE A 10 -7.43 -5.74 -1.67
C ILE A 10 -6.53 -4.96 -2.63
N THR A 11 -7.00 -3.82 -3.12
CA THR A 11 -6.22 -2.98 -4.05
C THR A 11 -4.91 -2.53 -3.43
N THR A 12 -4.93 -2.07 -2.17
CA THR A 12 -3.75 -1.61 -1.45
C THR A 12 -2.74 -2.74 -1.23
N VAL A 13 -3.22 -3.93 -0.83
CA VAL A 13 -2.37 -5.12 -0.67
C VAL A 13 -1.72 -5.50 -2.01
N ILE A 14 -2.47 -5.51 -3.11
CA ILE A 14 -1.91 -5.78 -4.45
C ILE A 14 -0.83 -4.75 -4.80
N GLN A 15 -1.08 -3.46 -4.60
CA GLN A 15 -0.08 -2.43 -4.87
C GLN A 15 1.19 -2.62 -4.02
N ARG A 16 1.05 -2.96 -2.73
CA ARG A 16 2.19 -3.27 -1.86
C ARG A 16 2.97 -4.49 -2.33
N ILE A 17 2.29 -5.55 -2.78
CA ILE A 17 2.93 -6.74 -3.35
C ILE A 17 3.72 -6.36 -4.59
N PHE A 18 3.12 -5.65 -5.54
CA PHE A 18 3.80 -5.24 -6.76
C PHE A 18 4.99 -4.30 -6.47
N TYR A 19 4.87 -3.41 -5.50
CA TYR A 19 5.93 -2.48 -5.11
C TYR A 19 7.20 -3.21 -4.61
N VAL A 20 7.04 -4.29 -3.85
CA VAL A 20 8.19 -5.05 -3.31
C VAL A 20 8.64 -6.15 -4.29
N VAL A 21 7.70 -6.89 -4.87
CA VAL A 21 8.00 -8.10 -5.66
C VAL A 21 8.33 -7.76 -7.11
N ASN A 22 7.59 -6.85 -7.77
CA ASN A 22 7.81 -6.51 -9.18
C ASN A 22 8.91 -5.46 -9.37
N ARG A 23 10.15 -5.83 -9.05
CA ARG A 23 11.32 -4.95 -9.17
C ARG A 23 11.63 -4.53 -10.61
N SER A 24 11.11 -5.25 -11.59
CA SER A 24 11.24 -4.90 -13.02
C SER A 24 10.28 -3.80 -13.48
N TRP A 25 9.28 -3.40 -12.67
CA TRP A 25 8.27 -2.39 -13.02
C TRP A 25 7.51 -2.68 -14.33
N THR A 26 7.45 -3.95 -14.71
CA THR A 26 6.78 -4.41 -15.94
C THR A 26 5.27 -4.57 -15.75
N GLY A 27 4.78 -4.49 -14.51
CA GLY A 27 3.39 -4.82 -14.18
C GLY A 27 3.09 -6.31 -14.25
N ARG A 28 4.12 -7.17 -14.36
CA ARG A 28 4.00 -8.63 -14.40
C ARG A 28 5.04 -9.27 -13.50
N ILE A 29 4.59 -9.93 -12.43
CA ILE A 29 5.48 -10.65 -11.52
C ILE A 29 5.91 -11.95 -12.20
N ASN A 30 7.22 -12.12 -12.38
CA ASN A 30 7.78 -13.37 -12.87
C ASN A 30 8.15 -14.33 -11.71
N ILE A 31 8.35 -15.62 -12.04
CA ILE A 31 8.67 -16.65 -11.03
C ILE A 31 9.98 -16.31 -10.29
N THR A 32 10.96 -15.69 -10.97
CA THR A 32 12.24 -15.34 -10.36
C THR A 32 12.09 -14.21 -9.33
N GLU A 33 11.27 -13.19 -9.63
CA GLU A 33 10.89 -12.11 -8.72
C GLU A 33 10.15 -12.66 -7.51
N LEU A 34 9.16 -13.51 -7.75
CA LEU A 34 8.40 -14.15 -6.67
C LEU A 34 9.32 -14.96 -5.75
N ARG A 35 10.20 -15.80 -6.31
CA ARG A 35 11.16 -16.62 -5.55
C ARG A 35 12.21 -15.82 -4.79
N ARG A 36 12.54 -14.61 -5.25
CA ARG A 36 13.51 -13.72 -4.59
C ARG A 36 12.87 -12.81 -3.54
N SER A 37 11.54 -12.73 -3.52
CA SER A 37 10.79 -11.97 -2.52
C SER A 37 10.46 -12.82 -1.29
N ASN A 38 10.07 -12.16 -0.20
CA ASN A 38 9.53 -12.79 1.00
C ASN A 38 8.03 -13.14 0.88
N PHE A 39 7.38 -12.91 -0.27
CA PHE A 39 5.92 -13.04 -0.39
C PHE A 39 5.38 -14.41 0.03
N LEU A 40 5.99 -15.51 -0.42
CA LEU A 40 5.54 -16.87 -0.06
C LEU A 40 5.77 -17.19 1.42
N GLN A 41 6.83 -16.64 2.01
CA GLN A 41 7.09 -16.78 3.44
C GLN A 41 6.04 -16.02 4.25
N THR A 42 5.72 -14.78 3.84
CA THR A 42 4.64 -14.01 4.46
C THR A 42 3.28 -14.71 4.33
N LEU A 43 3.02 -15.37 3.19
CA LEU A 43 1.79 -16.14 2.99
C LEU A 43 1.71 -17.34 3.93
N ALA A 44 2.82 -18.03 4.18
CA ALA A 44 2.84 -19.12 5.16
C ALA A 44 2.58 -18.61 6.58
N LEU A 45 3.17 -17.47 6.96
CA LEU A 45 2.92 -16.84 8.26
C LEU A 45 1.45 -16.42 8.43
N LEU A 46 0.77 -16.05 7.35
CA LEU A 46 -0.65 -15.70 7.35
C LEU A 46 -1.56 -16.86 7.73
N GLU A 47 -1.12 -18.11 7.54
CA GLU A 47 -1.87 -19.28 7.98
C GLU A 47 -1.67 -19.59 9.49
N GLU A 48 -0.56 -19.12 10.07
CA GLU A 48 -0.19 -19.38 11.47
C GLU A 48 -0.60 -18.25 12.44
N GLU A 49 -0.56 -17.00 11.98
CA GLU A 49 -0.85 -15.82 12.80
C GLU A 49 -2.32 -15.39 12.68
N ASP A 50 -3.04 -15.45 13.81
CA ASP A 50 -4.44 -15.01 13.89
C ASP A 50 -4.60 -13.47 13.85
N ASP A 51 -3.58 -12.71 14.25
CA ASP A 51 -3.57 -11.24 14.19
C ASP A 51 -2.88 -10.74 12.92
N ILE A 52 -3.70 -10.36 11.92
CA ILE A 52 -3.23 -9.86 10.63
C ILE A 52 -2.34 -8.62 10.74
N ASN A 53 -2.40 -7.87 11.84
CA ASN A 53 -1.56 -6.71 12.05
C ASN A 53 -0.12 -7.05 12.46
N GLN A 54 0.13 -8.26 13.00
CA GLN A 54 1.50 -8.75 13.24
C GLN A 54 2.23 -8.98 11.91
N ILE A 55 1.49 -9.26 10.84
CA ILE A 55 2.03 -9.42 9.49
C ILE A 55 2.16 -8.04 8.84
N THR A 56 3.22 -7.34 9.25
CA THR A 56 3.53 -6.00 8.77
C THR A 56 3.78 -5.96 7.24
N ASP A 57 4.26 -7.06 6.68
CA ASP A 57 4.48 -7.25 5.25
C ASP A 57 3.18 -7.49 4.50
N TYR A 58 2.88 -6.62 3.51
CA TYR A 58 1.74 -6.69 2.58
C TYR A 58 0.34 -6.58 3.19
N PHE A 59 0.02 -7.37 4.22
CA PHE A 59 -1.35 -7.67 4.67
C PHE A 59 -1.82 -6.87 5.90
N SER A 60 -0.93 -6.22 6.65
CA SER A 60 -1.33 -5.43 7.83
C SER A 60 -2.49 -4.47 7.52
N TYR A 61 -3.57 -4.61 8.29
CA TYR A 61 -4.78 -3.79 8.15
C TYR A 61 -4.55 -2.38 8.71
N GLU A 62 -3.74 -2.24 9.76
CA GLU A 62 -3.29 -0.94 10.25
C GLU A 62 -2.54 -0.14 9.18
N HIS A 63 -1.62 -0.79 8.45
CA HIS A 63 -0.93 -0.14 7.32
C HIS A 63 -1.91 0.30 6.24
N PHE A 64 -2.89 -0.53 5.90
CA PHE A 64 -3.95 -0.13 4.98
C PHE A 64 -4.71 1.10 5.50
N TYR A 65 -5.12 1.11 6.77
CA TYR A 65 -5.91 2.19 7.34
C TYR A 65 -5.15 3.53 7.33
N VAL A 66 -3.86 3.52 7.67
CA VAL A 66 -3.02 4.73 7.62
C VAL A 66 -2.89 5.25 6.18
N ILE A 67 -2.64 4.37 5.21
CA ILE A 67 -2.57 4.75 3.79
C ILE A 67 -3.92 5.29 3.31
N TYR A 68 -5.02 4.64 3.67
CA TYR A 68 -6.36 5.03 3.29
C TYR A 68 -6.75 6.39 3.89
N CYS A 69 -6.50 6.63 5.18
CA CYS A 69 -6.75 7.93 5.80
C CYS A 69 -5.97 9.04 5.10
N LYS A 70 -4.69 8.81 4.77
CA LYS A 70 -3.88 9.79 4.06
C LYS A 70 -4.35 10.01 2.63
N PHE A 71 -4.78 8.97 1.95
CA PHE A 71 -5.37 9.06 0.61
C PHE A 71 -6.67 9.88 0.66
N TRP A 72 -7.56 9.56 1.59
CA TRP A 72 -8.85 10.23 1.79
C TRP A 72 -8.71 11.70 2.21
N GLU A 73 -7.67 12.06 2.97
CA GLU A 73 -7.35 13.45 3.28
C GLU A 73 -6.95 14.27 2.04
N LEU A 74 -6.38 13.61 1.02
CA LEU A 74 -5.86 14.25 -0.19
C LEU A 74 -6.89 14.25 -1.33
N ASP A 75 -7.60 13.14 -1.51
CA ASP A 75 -8.65 12.93 -2.52
C ASP A 75 -9.95 13.66 -2.11
N THR A 76 -9.98 14.97 -2.34
CA THR A 76 -11.11 15.83 -1.91
C THR A 76 -12.36 15.65 -2.77
N ASP A 77 -12.21 15.22 -4.01
CA ASP A 77 -13.29 14.92 -4.96
C ASP A 77 -13.73 13.45 -4.92
N HIS A 78 -13.06 12.62 -4.12
CA HIS A 78 -13.36 11.20 -3.88
C HIS A 78 -13.36 10.40 -5.19
N ASP A 79 -12.52 10.81 -6.14
CA ASP A 79 -12.44 10.24 -7.48
C ASP A 79 -11.51 9.03 -7.53
N LEU A 80 -10.81 8.76 -6.42
CA LEU A 80 -9.94 7.62 -6.19
C LEU A 80 -8.61 7.70 -6.93
N TYR A 81 -8.29 8.90 -7.41
CA TYR A 81 -7.01 9.31 -7.93
C TYR A 81 -6.45 10.40 -7.04
N ILE A 82 -5.12 10.53 -7.02
CA ILE A 82 -4.47 11.70 -6.44
C ILE A 82 -3.88 12.42 -7.63
N ASP A 83 -4.38 13.63 -7.90
CA ASP A 83 -3.84 14.46 -8.96
C ASP A 83 -2.58 15.19 -8.48
N PHE A 84 -1.89 15.87 -9.40
CA PHE A 84 -0.69 16.62 -9.07
C PHE A 84 -0.95 17.76 -8.06
N LYS A 85 -2.15 18.33 -8.03
CA LYS A 85 -2.54 19.40 -7.10
C LYS A 85 -2.80 18.87 -5.69
N ASP A 86 -3.40 17.68 -5.58
CA ASP A 86 -3.58 16.98 -4.32
C ASP A 86 -2.23 16.59 -3.71
N LEU A 87 -1.30 16.11 -4.54
CA LEU A 87 0.07 15.83 -4.12
C LEU A 87 0.84 17.11 -3.73
N ALA A 88 0.60 18.24 -4.41
CA ALA A 88 1.20 19.52 -4.05
C ALA A 88 0.73 20.03 -2.67
N ARG A 89 -0.55 19.82 -2.32
CA ARG A 89 -1.08 20.13 -0.98
C ARG A 89 -0.47 19.26 0.11
N TYR A 90 -0.15 18.00 -0.20
CA TYR A 90 0.63 17.15 0.71
C TYR A 90 2.04 17.71 0.95
N ASN A 91 2.68 18.20 -0.12
CA ASN A 91 4.05 18.73 -0.06
C ASN A 91 4.16 20.06 0.71
N ASP A 92 3.13 20.91 0.70
CA ASP A 92 3.13 22.16 1.48
C ASP A 92 3.23 21.89 3.00
N HIS A 93 2.68 20.77 3.49
CA HIS A 93 2.86 20.30 4.88
C HIS A 93 4.14 19.48 5.11
N ALA A 94 4.78 18.97 4.05
CA ALA A 94 6.07 18.26 4.11
C ALA A 94 7.28 19.19 3.85
N SER A 95 7.05 20.49 3.67
CA SER A 95 8.04 21.55 3.55
C SER A 95 9.00 21.55 4.74
N SER A 96 10.06 20.78 4.61
CA SER A 96 11.25 20.92 5.42
C SER A 96 11.71 22.37 5.35
N ASN A 97 11.62 23.06 6.48
CA ASN A 97 12.61 24.06 6.90
C ASN A 97 13.98 23.36 7.07
N ARG A 98 14.56 22.84 5.98
CA ARG A 98 15.94 22.41 5.94
C ARG A 98 16.65 23.06 4.76
N ILE A 99 17.25 24.20 5.10
CA ILE A 99 18.60 24.65 4.73
C ILE A 99 18.86 24.79 3.22
N THR A 100 18.87 26.05 2.77
CA THR A 100 20.05 26.67 2.14
C THR A 100 20.11 28.12 2.56
#